data_AF-A0A383AZY9-F1
#
_entry.id   AF-A0A383AZY9-F1
#
_cell.length_a   1.000
_cell.length_b   1.000
_cell.length_c   1.000
_cell.angle_alpha   90.00
_cell.angle_beta   90.00
_cell.angle_gamma   90.00
#
_symmetry.space_group_name_H-M   'P 1'
#
loop_
_entity.id
_entity.type
_entity.pdbx_description
1 polymer ?
#
loop_
_entity_poly.entity_id
_entity_poly.type
_entity_poly.pdbx_seq_one_letter_code
_entity_poly.pdbx_strand_id
1 'polypeptide(L)'
;MKLTGDQLKQFDEQGFLFFPDCFHSDEVAVLRKEAKRVYGLEREEVVVESSGVPRTAFAAHTYNEGFRRLGAHPRLIGPVVQILGEEVYMHQFKVNAKAAFDGEVWQWHQDFGTWHRDDEMP
;
A
#
# COMPACT_ATOMS: atom_id res chain seq x y z
N MET A 1 -10.08 -8.99 9.45
CA MET A 1 -10.52 -8.53 10.79
C MET A 1 -11.88 -7.85 10.64
N LYS A 2 -12.72 -7.82 11.68
CA LYS A 2 -14.02 -7.15 11.64
C LYS A 2 -13.93 -5.80 12.35
N LEU A 3 -14.40 -4.72 11.74
CA LEU A 3 -14.44 -3.39 12.35
C LEU A 3 -15.60 -3.28 13.34
N THR A 4 -15.39 -2.53 14.41
CA THR A 4 -16.46 -2.18 15.36
C THR A 4 -17.36 -1.09 14.78
N GLY A 5 -18.55 -0.90 15.39
CA GLY A 5 -19.44 0.20 15.01
C GLY A 5 -18.78 1.57 15.16
N ASP A 6 -17.99 1.77 16.22
CA ASP A 6 -17.27 3.01 16.46
C ASP A 6 -16.18 3.26 15.40
N GLN A 7 -15.49 2.21 14.95
CA GLN A 7 -14.50 2.32 13.87
C GLN A 7 -15.17 2.67 12.53
N LEU A 8 -16.32 2.08 12.22
CA LEU A 8 -17.06 2.44 11.01
C LEU A 8 -17.48 3.92 11.05
N LYS A 9 -18.01 4.38 12.19
CA LYS A 9 -18.39 5.77 12.40
C LYS A 9 -17.17 6.71 12.29
N GLN A 10 -16.04 6.34 12.89
CA GLN A 10 -14.81 7.13 12.79
C GLN A 10 -14.34 7.26 11.33
N PHE A 11 -14.39 6.19 10.55
CA PHE A 11 -14.02 6.24 9.14
C PHE A 11 -14.94 7.18 8.34
N ASP A 12 -16.26 7.12 8.58
CA ASP A 12 -17.23 8.01 7.94
C ASP A 12 -16.98 9.50 8.28
N GLU A 13 -16.67 9.80 9.54
CA GLU A 13 -16.47 11.18 10.01
C GLU A 13 -15.08 11.75 9.67
N GLN A 14 -14.04 10.91 9.63
CA GLN A 14 -12.63 11.37 9.54
C GLN A 14 -11.92 10.96 8.25
N GLY A 15 -12.46 10.00 7.50
CA GLY A 15 -11.88 9.48 6.27
C GLY A 15 -10.68 8.54 6.45
N PHE A 16 -10.31 8.17 7.68
CA PHE A 16 -9.21 7.22 7.93
C PHE A 16 -9.37 6.43 9.24
N LEU A 17 -8.68 5.28 9.33
CA LEU A 17 -8.54 4.46 10.53
C LEU A 17 -7.08 4.13 10.79
N PHE A 18 -6.70 4.01 12.08
CA PHE A 18 -5.35 3.64 12.49
C PHE A 18 -5.36 2.38 13.37
N PHE A 19 -4.59 1.37 12.96
CA PHE A 19 -4.47 0.09 13.65
C PHE A 19 -3.01 -0.16 14.06
N PRO A 20 -2.62 0.22 15.29
CA PRO A 20 -1.29 -0.14 15.79
C PRO A 20 -1.17 -1.66 15.87
N ASP A 21 0.06 -2.17 15.67
CA ASP A 21 0.40 -3.59 15.85
C ASP A 21 -0.47 -4.58 15.05
N CYS A 22 -0.98 -4.18 13.88
CA CYS A 22 -1.79 -5.04 12.99
C CYS A 22 -1.01 -6.29 12.50
N PHE A 23 0.31 -6.20 12.47
CA PHE A 23 1.23 -7.30 12.15
C PHE A 23 2.29 -7.43 13.24
N HIS A 24 2.66 -8.67 13.55
CA HIS A 24 3.72 -8.97 14.49
C HIS A 24 5.10 -8.58 13.93
N SER A 25 6.07 -8.43 14.82
CA SER A 25 7.42 -7.96 14.46
C SER A 25 8.17 -8.90 13.51
N ASP A 26 7.90 -10.20 13.58
CA ASP A 26 8.42 -11.23 12.67
C ASP A 26 7.77 -11.16 11.28
N GLU A 27 6.45 -10.96 11.20
CA GLU A 27 5.72 -10.69 9.95
C GLU A 27 6.29 -9.43 9.25
N VAL A 28 6.49 -8.36 10.02
CA VAL A 28 7.09 -7.11 9.52
C VAL A 28 8.54 -7.32 9.09
N ALA A 29 9.33 -8.14 9.80
CA ALA A 29 10.72 -8.43 9.43
C ALA A 29 10.82 -9.13 8.07
N VAL A 30 9.89 -10.04 7.76
CA VAL A 30 9.79 -10.67 6.44
C VAL A 30 9.53 -9.60 5.37
N LEU A 31 8.51 -8.76 5.55
CA LEU A 31 8.17 -7.72 4.56
C LEU A 31 9.31 -6.71 4.35
N ARG A 32 10.05 -6.34 5.40
CA ARG A 32 11.25 -5.50 5.27
C ARG A 32 12.35 -6.15 4.45
N LYS A 33 12.57 -7.46 4.62
CA LYS A 33 13.54 -8.21 3.82
C LYS A 33 13.12 -8.28 2.35
N GLU A 34 11.84 -8.52 2.11
CA GLU A 34 11.28 -8.56 0.75
C GLU A 34 11.29 -7.19 0.07
N ALA A 35 11.04 -6.10 0.79
CA ALA A 35 11.20 -4.74 0.26
C ALA A 35 12.62 -4.50 -0.26
N LYS A 36 13.64 -4.84 0.53
CA LYS A 36 15.05 -4.71 0.11
C LYS A 36 15.37 -5.52 -1.14
N ARG A 37 14.80 -6.72 -1.25
CA ARG A 37 14.96 -7.57 -2.45
C ARG A 37 14.31 -6.92 -3.66
N VAL A 38 13.07 -6.47 -3.54
CA VAL A 38 12.31 -5.81 -4.62
C VAL A 38 13.04 -4.59 -5.15
N TYR A 39 13.56 -3.73 -4.28
CA TYR A 39 14.29 -2.54 -4.71
C TYR A 39 15.66 -2.83 -5.35
N GLY A 40 16.19 -4.04 -5.16
CA GLY A 40 17.42 -4.49 -5.84
C GLY A 40 17.18 -5.15 -7.20
N LEU A 41 15.92 -5.22 -7.67
CA LEU A 41 15.59 -5.78 -8.97
C LEU A 41 15.70 -4.71 -10.06
N GLU A 42 16.31 -5.07 -11.18
CA GLU A 42 16.29 -4.26 -12.41
C GLU A 42 14.99 -4.54 -13.17
N ARG A 43 14.00 -3.65 -13.01
CA ARG A 43 12.66 -3.80 -13.55
C ARG A 43 12.04 -2.46 -13.90
N GLU A 44 11.17 -2.44 -14.90
CA GLU A 44 10.41 -1.25 -15.28
C GLU A 44 9.48 -0.78 -14.14
N GLU A 45 8.92 -1.71 -13.36
CA GLU A 45 8.03 -1.38 -12.25
C GLU A 45 8.77 -0.81 -11.02
N VAL A 46 10.11 -0.84 -11.01
CA VAL A 46 10.94 -0.31 -9.92
C VAL A 46 11.53 1.02 -10.36
N VAL A 47 10.89 2.10 -9.91
CA VAL A 47 11.33 3.47 -10.16
C VAL A 47 12.44 3.82 -9.18
N VAL A 48 13.60 4.16 -9.73
CA VAL A 48 14.74 4.73 -9.00
C VAL A 48 14.86 6.23 -9.32
N GLU A 49 15.24 7.03 -8.33
CA GLU A 49 15.60 8.43 -8.54
C GLU A 49 16.90 8.54 -9.35
N SER A 50 17.16 9.72 -9.90
CA SER A 50 18.39 9.99 -10.65
C SER A 50 19.67 9.84 -9.79
N SER A 51 19.54 9.92 -8.46
CA SER A 51 20.60 9.63 -7.49
C SER A 51 20.91 8.13 -7.34
N GLY A 52 20.12 7.26 -7.96
CA GLY A 52 20.21 5.80 -7.81
C GLY A 52 19.44 5.25 -6.59
N VAL A 53 18.72 6.11 -5.87
CA VAL A 53 17.92 5.72 -4.71
C VAL A 53 16.57 5.15 -5.15
N PRO A 54 16.18 3.95 -4.69
CA PRO A 54 14.85 3.41 -4.99
C PRO A 54 13.74 4.32 -4.45
N ARG A 55 12.77 4.69 -5.31
CA ARG A 55 11.64 5.56 -4.95
C ARG A 55 10.37 4.76 -4.73
N THR A 56 9.96 4.02 -5.75
CA THR A 56 8.68 3.30 -5.73
C THR A 56 8.79 1.99 -6.50
N ALA A 57 8.32 0.91 -5.90
CA ALA A 57 8.09 -0.36 -6.57
C ALA A 57 6.59 -0.55 -6.80
N PHE A 58 6.17 -0.52 -8.06
CA PHE A 58 4.80 -0.79 -8.49
C PHE A 58 4.55 -2.29 -8.61
N ALA A 59 3.29 -2.70 -8.43
CA ALA A 59 2.80 -4.05 -8.69
C ALA A 59 3.59 -5.18 -8.01
N ALA A 60 4.32 -4.90 -6.91
CA ALA A 60 5.18 -5.89 -6.25
C ALA A 60 4.46 -7.16 -5.81
N HIS A 61 3.15 -7.09 -5.56
CA HIS A 61 2.30 -8.24 -5.31
C HIS A 61 2.23 -9.26 -6.47
N THR A 62 2.64 -8.91 -7.69
CA THR A 62 2.63 -9.81 -8.87
C THR A 62 3.93 -10.59 -9.04
N TYR A 63 5.05 -10.08 -8.52
CA TYR A 63 6.38 -10.67 -8.68
C TYR A 63 7.13 -10.93 -7.35
N ASN A 64 6.52 -10.62 -6.21
CA ASN A 64 7.07 -10.91 -4.89
C ASN A 64 6.03 -11.60 -3.98
N GLU A 65 6.38 -12.78 -3.46
CA GLU A 65 5.46 -13.60 -2.66
C GLU A 65 5.05 -12.92 -1.33
N GLY A 66 5.95 -12.20 -0.68
CA GLY A 66 5.65 -11.49 0.56
C GLY A 66 4.59 -10.41 0.33
N PHE A 67 4.77 -9.60 -0.72
CA PHE A 67 3.81 -8.58 -1.09
C PHE A 67 2.52 -9.14 -1.71
N ARG A 68 2.58 -10.29 -2.40
CA ARG A 68 1.38 -11.00 -2.87
C ARG A 68 0.48 -11.39 -1.71
N ARG A 69 1.07 -11.98 -0.66
CA ARG A 69 0.34 -12.35 0.57
C ARG A 69 -0.18 -11.13 1.31
N LEU A 70 0.62 -10.07 1.41
CA LEU A 70 0.20 -8.83 2.06
C LEU A 70 -1.01 -8.22 1.34
N GLY A 71 -0.96 -8.08 0.02
CA GLY A 71 -2.02 -7.48 -0.79
C GLY A 71 -3.36 -8.23 -0.71
N ALA A 72 -3.35 -9.52 -0.37
CA ALA A 72 -4.54 -10.34 -0.18
C ALA A 72 -4.82 -10.69 1.28
N HIS A 73 -4.15 -10.05 2.25
CA HIS A 73 -4.19 -10.51 3.64
C HIS A 73 -5.57 -10.24 4.28
N PRO A 74 -6.21 -11.23 4.96
CA PRO A 74 -7.55 -11.05 5.54
C PRO A 74 -7.65 -9.97 6.63
N ARG A 75 -6.53 -9.59 7.27
CA ARG A 75 -6.50 -8.43 8.19
C ARG A 75 -6.68 -7.10 7.45
N LEU A 76 -6.33 -7.02 6.16
CA LEU A 76 -6.50 -5.82 5.34
C LEU A 76 -7.79 -5.86 4.50
N ILE A 77 -8.05 -6.97 3.82
CA ILE A 77 -9.21 -7.10 2.92
C ILE A 77 -10.54 -7.06 3.69
N GLY A 78 -10.62 -7.72 4.85
CA GLY A 78 -11.87 -7.77 5.63
C GLY A 78 -12.45 -6.40 5.97
N PRO A 79 -11.65 -5.47 6.55
CA PRO A 79 -12.07 -4.08 6.75
C PRO A 79 -12.54 -3.35 5.50
N VAL A 80 -11.82 -3.50 4.38
CA VAL A 80 -12.14 -2.80 3.12
C VAL A 80 -13.48 -3.30 2.56
N VAL A 81 -13.68 -4.63 2.51
CA VAL A 81 -14.96 -5.24 2.12
C VAL A 81 -16.09 -4.80 3.04
N GLN A 82 -15.85 -4.69 4.35
CA GLN A 82 -16.86 -4.22 5.30
C GLN A 82 -17.24 -2.75 5.07
N ILE A 83 -16.27 -1.89 4.72
CA ILE A 83 -16.50 -0.47 4.43
C ILE A 83 -17.25 -0.28 3.10
N LEU A 84 -16.82 -0.98 2.05
CA LEU A 84 -17.39 -0.82 0.70
C LEU A 84 -18.70 -1.62 0.49
N GLY A 85 -18.92 -2.68 1.27
CA GLY A 85 -20.11 -3.52 1.16
C GLY A 85 -20.11 -4.45 -0.06
N GLU A 86 -18.97 -4.63 -0.72
CA GLU A 86 -18.82 -5.43 -1.94
C GLU A 86 -17.49 -6.19 -1.99
N GLU A 87 -17.37 -7.13 -2.94
CA GLU A 87 -16.11 -7.79 -3.23
C GLU A 87 -15.13 -6.81 -3.88
N VAL A 88 -13.83 -7.00 -3.60
CA VAL A 88 -12.79 -6.05 -4.00
C VAL A 88 -11.67 -6.71 -4.77
N TYR A 89 -10.98 -5.92 -5.59
CA TYR A 89 -9.75 -6.32 -6.28
C TYR A 89 -8.66 -5.25 -6.08
N MET A 90 -7.42 -5.61 -6.39
CA MET A 90 -6.28 -4.69 -6.28
C MET A 90 -6.24 -3.77 -7.50
N HIS A 91 -6.72 -2.54 -7.37
CA HIS A 91 -6.57 -1.51 -8.41
C HIS A 91 -5.09 -1.11 -8.58
N GLN A 92 -4.38 -0.83 -7.48
CA GLN A 92 -3.00 -0.38 -7.52
C GLN A 92 -2.22 -0.80 -6.28
N PHE A 93 -0.95 -1.21 -6.47
CA PHE A 93 -0.05 -1.60 -5.37
C PHE A 93 1.28 -0.86 -5.53
N LYS A 94 1.71 -0.18 -4.47
CA LYS A 94 3.00 0.54 -4.43
C LYS A 94 3.72 0.28 -3.11
N VAL A 95 5.04 0.11 -3.18
CA VAL A 95 5.93 0.22 -2.03
C VAL A 95 6.75 1.48 -2.24
N ASN A 96 6.48 2.52 -1.46
CA ASN A 96 7.22 3.78 -1.51
C ASN A 96 8.36 3.74 -0.49
N ALA A 97 9.59 3.91 -0.97
CA ALA A 97 10.76 4.13 -0.15
C ALA A 97 11.00 5.63 -0.03
N LYS A 98 11.23 6.07 1.21
CA LYS A 98 11.77 7.39 1.49
C LYS A 98 13.11 7.17 2.17
N ALA A 99 14.19 7.42 1.44
CA ALA A 99 15.52 7.23 1.99
C ALA A 99 15.75 8.17 3.18
N ALA A 100 16.66 7.78 4.07
CA ALA A 100 17.11 8.70 5.11
C ALA A 100 18.02 9.73 4.44
N PHE A 101 17.81 11.02 4.74
CA PHE A 101 18.62 12.14 4.23
C PHE A 101 18.53 12.40 2.71
N ASP A 102 17.71 11.64 1.98
CA ASP A 102 17.44 11.79 0.55
C ASP A 102 15.98 11.40 0.27
N GLY A 103 15.43 11.85 -0.85
CA GLY A 103 14.05 11.54 -1.25
C GLY A 103 13.12 12.75 -1.16
N GLU A 104 12.43 12.97 -2.27
CA GLU A 104 11.58 14.14 -2.47
C GLU A 104 10.29 14.12 -1.64
N VAL A 105 9.64 15.28 -1.60
CA VAL A 105 8.35 15.47 -0.93
C VAL A 105 7.22 14.93 -1.81
N TRP A 106 6.35 14.11 -1.23
CA TRP A 106 5.02 13.86 -1.81
C TRP A 106 4.13 15.07 -1.52
N GLN A 107 3.77 15.80 -2.57
CA GLN A 107 2.89 16.96 -2.47
C GLN A 107 1.50 16.56 -1.97
N TRP A 108 0.78 17.49 -1.36
CA TRP A 108 -0.63 17.27 -1.04
C TRP A 108 -1.43 17.01 -2.31
N HIS A 109 -2.18 15.92 -2.35
CA HIS A 109 -3.05 15.54 -3.47
C HIS A 109 -4.19 14.64 -2.99
N GLN A 110 -5.14 14.40 -3.89
CA GLN A 110 -6.17 13.37 -3.75
C GLN A 110 -5.94 12.30 -4.82
N ASP A 111 -6.04 11.04 -4.43
CA ASP A 111 -5.82 9.91 -5.34
C ASP A 111 -6.96 9.80 -6.36
N PHE A 112 -8.22 9.84 -5.91
CA PHE A 112 -9.39 9.64 -6.77
C PHE A 112 -9.46 10.58 -7.97
N GLY A 113 -9.10 11.86 -7.81
CA GLY A 113 -9.11 12.80 -8.93
C GLY A 113 -8.13 12.45 -10.05
N THR A 114 -7.05 11.74 -9.72
CA THR A 114 -6.11 11.19 -10.71
C THR A 114 -6.67 9.90 -11.30
N TRP A 115 -7.14 8.97 -10.47
CA TRP A 115 -7.71 7.70 -10.94
C TRP A 115 -8.92 7.89 -11.86
N HIS A 116 -9.82 8.83 -11.54
CA HIS A 116 -10.99 9.12 -12.38
C HIS A 116 -10.58 9.70 -13.74
N ARG A 117 -9.60 10.61 -13.77
CA ARG A 117 -9.17 11.30 -14.99
C ARG A 117 -8.30 10.43 -15.89
N ASP A 118 -7.36 9.70 -15.28
CA ASP A 118 -6.28 9.02 -16.00
C ASP A 118 -6.54 7.52 -16.16
N ASP A 119 -7.26 6.90 -15.20
CA ASP A 119 -7.55 5.46 -15.18
C ASP A 119 -9.04 5.12 -15.44
N GLU A 120 -9.87 6.15 -15.71
CA GLU A 120 -11.32 6.03 -15.94
C GLU A 120 -12.09 5.31 -14.81
N MET A 121 -11.58 5.41 -13.57
CA MET A 121 -12.27 4.85 -12.41
C MET A 121 -13.63 5.54 -12.20
N PRO A 122 -14.71 4.78 -11.92
CA PRO A 122 -16.08 5.29 -11.85
C PRO A 122 -16.31 6.28 -10.71
#